data_AF-A0AAW6XZM2-F1
#
_entry.id   AF-A0AAW6XZM2-F1
#
_cell.length_a   1.000
_cell.length_b   1.000
_cell.length_c   1.000
_cell.angle_alpha   90.00
_cell.angle_beta   90.00
_cell.angle_gamma   90.00
#
_symmetry.space_group_name_H-M   'P 1'
#
loop_
_entity.id
_entity.type
_entity.pdbx_description
1 polymer ?
#
loop_
_entity_poly.entity_id
_entity_poly.type
_entity_poly.pdbx_seq_one_letter_code
_entity_poly.pdbx_strand_id
1 'polypeptide(L)'
;GGRPLSVLDIPELEGAEMPQPHEFLSATQKDGTQLQAKEIYAETWKWLKDVGVSSKVPSPLIERYAMSCARWIQCEEVTSKLGFLSKHPTTGKP
;
A
#
# COMPACT_ATOMS: atom_id res chain seq x y z
N GLY A 1 35.29 -15.38 4.12
CA GLY A 1 34.92 -14.00 3.72
C GLY A 1 35.06 -13.10 4.91
N GLY A 2 36.03 -12.20 4.91
CA GLY A 2 36.42 -11.38 6.07
C GLY A 2 36.30 -9.88 5.80
N ARG A 3 35.24 -9.44 5.09
CA ARG A 3 35.00 -8.00 4.94
C ARG A 3 34.49 -7.44 6.27
N PRO A 4 35.14 -6.41 6.83
CA PRO A 4 34.65 -5.75 8.05
C PRO A 4 33.29 -5.11 7.77
N LEU A 5 32.37 -5.26 8.72
CA LEU A 5 31.05 -4.63 8.67
C LEU A 5 31.22 -3.11 8.86
N SER A 6 30.83 -2.33 7.86
CA SER A 6 30.73 -0.88 7.96
C SER A 6 29.31 -0.49 8.39
N VAL A 7 29.18 0.18 9.53
CA VAL A 7 27.93 0.85 9.90
C VAL A 7 27.80 2.06 8.98
N LEU A 8 26.75 2.08 8.16
CA LEU A 8 26.42 3.23 7.32
C LEU A 8 25.71 4.25 8.20
N ASP A 9 26.36 5.40 8.42
CA ASP A 9 25.74 6.51 9.11
C ASP A 9 24.54 7.01 8.31
N ILE A 10 23.39 6.99 8.98
CA ILE A 10 22.16 7.55 8.48
C ILE A 10 22.23 9.06 8.78
N PRO A 11 22.31 9.94 7.77
CA PRO A 11 22.30 11.37 8.04
C PRO A 11 21.02 11.74 8.79
N GLU A 12 21.17 12.56 9.82
CA GLU A 12 20.09 13.09 10.63
C GLU A 12 19.23 13.99 9.74
N LEU A 13 18.03 13.52 9.44
CA LEU A 13 17.22 14.08 8.38
C LEU A 13 16.02 14.78 8.99
N GLU A 14 15.95 16.10 8.80
CA GLU A 14 14.82 16.92 9.24
C GLU A 14 13.51 16.31 8.75
N GLY A 15 12.53 16.23 9.64
CA GLY A 15 11.25 15.58 9.37
C GLY A 15 10.59 16.18 8.13
N ALA A 16 10.57 15.43 7.03
CA ALA A 16 9.88 15.83 5.83
C ALA A 16 8.36 15.94 6.12
N GLU A 17 7.69 16.89 5.47
CA GLU A 17 6.23 16.92 5.45
C GLU A 17 5.68 15.75 4.62
N MET A 18 4.47 15.31 4.94
CA MET A 18 3.83 14.22 4.19
C MET A 18 3.55 14.70 2.76
N PRO A 19 4.05 14.01 1.73
CA PRO A 19 3.70 14.35 0.36
C PRO A 19 2.20 14.22 0.15
N GLN A 20 1.62 15.12 -0.63
CA GLN A 20 0.23 15.00 -1.06
C GLN A 20 0.07 13.69 -1.86
N PRO A 21 -0.78 12.75 -1.43
CA PRO A 21 -1.04 11.54 -2.19
C PRO A 21 -1.75 11.89 -3.51
N HIS A 22 -1.44 11.17 -4.58
CA HIS A 22 -2.17 11.33 -5.84
C HIS A 22 -3.66 10.99 -5.68
N GLU A 23 -4.53 11.74 -6.37
CA GLU A 23 -5.99 11.60 -6.27
C GLU A 23 -6.52 10.18 -6.59
N PHE A 24 -5.81 9.43 -7.45
CA PHE A 24 -6.21 8.07 -7.81
C PHE A 24 -6.23 7.10 -6.61
N LEU A 25 -5.53 7.41 -5.51
CA LEU A 25 -5.52 6.62 -4.29
C LEU A 25 -6.86 6.67 -3.53
N SER A 26 -7.73 7.63 -3.87
CA SER A 26 -9.10 7.76 -3.35
C SER A 26 -10.16 7.63 -4.44
N ALA A 27 -9.82 7.05 -5.59
CA ALA A 27 -10.75 6.90 -6.69
C ALA A 27 -12.03 6.17 -6.25
N THR A 28 -13.18 6.72 -6.60
CA THR A 28 -14.48 6.08 -6.37
C THR A 28 -14.64 4.89 -7.31
N GLN A 29 -15.11 3.78 -6.76
CA GLN A 29 -15.28 2.54 -7.49
C GLN A 29 -16.68 2.40 -8.08
N LYS A 30 -16.85 1.41 -8.94
CA LYS A 30 -18.14 1.16 -9.61
C LYS A 30 -19.30 0.94 -8.63
N ASP A 31 -19.02 0.38 -7.47
CA ASP A 31 -20.00 0.14 -6.41
C ASP A 31 -20.24 1.37 -5.49
N GLY A 32 -19.61 2.51 -5.78
CA GLY A 32 -19.70 3.74 -5.00
C GLY A 32 -18.77 3.79 -3.79
N THR A 33 -18.00 2.74 -3.51
CA THR A 33 -17.02 2.74 -2.42
C THR A 33 -15.79 3.56 -2.80
N GLN A 34 -15.14 4.18 -1.82
CA GLN A 34 -13.83 4.80 -2.03
C GLN A 34 -12.73 3.77 -1.84
N LEU A 35 -11.70 3.87 -2.68
CA LEU A 35 -10.52 3.05 -2.55
C LEU A 35 -9.74 3.43 -1.29
N GLN A 36 -9.43 2.44 -0.45
CA GLN A 36 -8.77 2.61 0.85
C GLN A 36 -7.26 2.94 0.77
N ALA A 37 -6.74 3.23 -0.43
CA ALA A 37 -5.30 3.38 -0.62
C ALA A 37 -4.77 4.69 -0.04
N LYS A 38 -5.59 5.73 0.07
CA LYS A 38 -5.18 6.99 0.71
C LYS A 38 -4.96 6.83 2.20
N GLU A 39 -5.82 6.09 2.89
CA GLU A 39 -5.69 5.80 4.31
C GLU A 39 -4.42 5.00 4.57
N ILE A 40 -4.19 3.94 3.78
CA ILE A 40 -2.98 3.11 3.89
C ILE A 40 -1.72 3.93 3.60
N TYR A 41 -1.75 4.84 2.63
CA TYR A 41 -0.63 5.75 2.35
C TYR A 41 -0.30 6.61 3.57
N ALA A 42 -1.30 7.22 4.20
CA ALA A 42 -1.12 8.09 5.37
C ALA A 42 -0.59 7.31 6.58
N GLU A 43 -1.13 6.12 6.84
CA GLU A 43 -0.66 5.24 7.92
C GLU A 43 0.79 4.78 7.70
N THR A 44 1.11 4.34 6.48
CA THR A 44 2.46 3.90 6.12
C THR A 44 3.46 5.04 6.25
N TRP A 45 3.11 6.23 5.77
CA TRP A 45 3.96 7.39 5.91
C TRP A 45 4.18 7.78 7.37
N LYS A 46 3.12 7.75 8.18
CA LYS A 46 3.22 8.03 9.62
C LYS A 46 4.17 7.06 10.31
N TRP A 47 4.05 5.77 10.03
CA TRP A 47 4.97 4.76 10.54
C TRP A 47 6.42 5.03 10.11
N LEU A 48 6.65 5.36 8.83
CA LEU A 48 7.98 5.70 8.33
C LEU A 48 8.57 6.95 9.00
N LYS A 49 7.71 7.94 9.33
CA LYS A 49 8.11 9.14 10.08
C LYS A 49 8.48 8.79 11.51
N ASP A 50 7.68 7.96 12.19
CA ASP A 50 7.95 7.52 13.57
C ASP A 50 9.25 6.72 13.68
N VAL A 51 9.62 5.97 12.62
CA VAL A 51 10.90 5.26 12.51
C VAL A 51 12.07 6.18 12.11
N GLY A 52 11.78 7.41 11.66
CA GLY A 52 12.80 8.38 11.23
C GLY A 52 13.38 8.14 9.85
N VAL A 53 12.66 7.42 8.97
CA VAL A 53 13.13 7.05 7.61
C VAL A 53 12.22 7.55 6.49
N SER A 54 11.18 8.34 6.80
CA SER A 54 10.22 8.86 5.81
C SER A 54 10.87 9.59 4.64
N SER A 55 11.98 10.27 4.87
CA SER A 55 12.75 11.00 3.86
C SER A 55 13.58 10.12 2.92
N LYS A 56 13.85 8.88 3.31
CA LYS A 56 14.62 7.91 2.52
C LYS A 56 13.75 7.09 1.58
N VAL A 57 12.44 7.15 1.78
CA VAL A 57 11.48 6.35 1.02
C VAL A 57 10.80 7.27 0.00
N PRO A 58 10.96 7.01 -1.31
CA PRO A 58 10.27 7.80 -2.33
C PRO A 58 8.74 7.66 -2.21
N SER A 59 8.01 8.76 -2.32
CA SER A 59 6.54 8.77 -2.28
C SER A 59 5.91 7.72 -3.21
N PRO A 60 6.34 7.56 -4.49
CA PRO A 60 5.75 6.57 -5.40
C PRO A 60 5.86 5.12 -4.91
N LEU A 61 6.85 4.81 -4.05
CA LEU A 61 6.98 3.48 -3.46
C LEU A 61 5.88 3.22 -2.43
N ILE A 62 5.58 4.22 -1.59
CA ILE A 62 4.49 4.17 -0.61
C ILE A 62 3.14 4.08 -1.33
N GLU A 63 2.96 4.82 -2.42
CA GLU A 63 1.72 4.80 -3.21
C GLU A 63 1.48 3.43 -3.86
N ARG A 64 2.54 2.81 -4.41
CA ARG A 64 2.46 1.46 -4.96
C ARG A 64 2.11 0.45 -3.88
N TYR A 65 2.76 0.53 -2.72
CA TYR A 65 2.45 -0.32 -1.57
C TYR A 65 0.98 -0.17 -1.15
N ALA A 66 0.54 1.07 -0.94
CA ALA A 66 -0.82 1.37 -0.53
C ALA A 66 -1.86 0.87 -1.55
N MET A 67 -1.55 1.00 -2.84
CA MET A 67 -2.40 0.47 -3.89
C MET A 67 -2.44 -1.06 -3.91
N SER A 68 -1.30 -1.73 -3.79
CA SER A 68 -1.28 -3.20 -3.70
C SER A 68 -2.08 -3.71 -2.51
N CYS A 69 -1.94 -3.08 -1.34
CA CYS A 69 -2.71 -3.43 -0.15
C CYS A 69 -4.21 -3.20 -0.33
N ALA A 70 -4.62 -2.03 -0.84
CA ALA A 70 -6.04 -1.74 -1.05
C ALA A 70 -6.68 -2.70 -2.07
N ARG A 71 -5.96 -3.07 -3.14
CA ARG A 71 -6.45 -4.09 -4.09
C ARG A 71 -6.53 -5.47 -3.48
N TRP A 72 -5.56 -5.86 -2.66
CA TRP A 72 -5.62 -7.12 -1.96
C TRP A 72 -6.82 -7.19 -1.01
N ILE A 73 -7.05 -6.15 -0.20
CA ILE A 73 -8.23 -6.07 0.69
C ILE A 73 -9.53 -6.21 -0.11
N GLN A 74 -9.63 -5.56 -1.27
CA GLN A 74 -10.79 -5.71 -2.14
C GLN A 74 -10.98 -7.13 -2.66
N CYS A 75 -9.90 -7.79 -3.07
CA CYS A 75 -9.98 -9.18 -3.48
C CYS A 75 -10.46 -10.07 -2.33
N GLU A 76 -9.98 -9.86 -1.11
CA GLU A 76 -10.41 -10.60 0.09
C GLU A 76 -11.89 -10.33 0.43
N GLU A 77 -12.34 -9.08 0.36
CA GLU A 77 -13.74 -8.73 0.55
C GLU A 77 -14.64 -9.36 -0.50
N VAL A 78 -14.25 -9.30 -1.78
CA VAL A 78 -15.01 -9.91 -2.88
C VAL A 78 -15.06 -11.42 -2.71
N THR A 79 -13.95 -12.05 -2.32
CA THR A 79 -13.88 -13.49 -2.04
C THR A 79 -14.78 -13.85 -0.87
N SER A 80 -14.81 -13.04 0.19
CA SER A 80 -15.68 -13.26 1.35
C SER A 80 -17.16 -13.07 1.02
N LYS A 81 -17.49 -12.11 0.14
CA LYS A 81 -18.87 -11.79 -0.26
C LYS A 81 -19.43 -12.77 -1.30
N LEU A 82 -18.62 -13.18 -2.29
CA LEU A 82 -19.07 -13.93 -3.47
C LEU A 82 -18.57 -15.38 -3.49
N GLY A 83 -17.62 -15.75 -2.63
CA GLY A 83 -16.86 -17.00 -2.74
C GLY A 83 -15.80 -16.94 -3.85
N PHE A 84 -15.07 -18.04 -4.06
CA PHE A 84 -14.18 -18.18 -5.20
C PHE A 84 -14.99 -18.21 -6.50
N LEU A 85 -14.79 -17.21 -7.36
CA LEU A 85 -15.40 -17.12 -8.68
C LEU A 85 -14.80 -18.19 -9.59
N SER A 86 -15.35 -19.39 -9.58
CA SER A 86 -15.09 -20.37 -10.62
C SER A 86 -16.30 -21.24 -10.89
N LYS A 87 -17.48 -20.65 -11.15
CA LYS A 87 -18.51 -21.46 -11.82
C LYS A 87 -17.99 -21.91 -13.17
N HIS A 88 -17.79 -23.21 -13.32
CA HIS A 88 -17.26 -23.80 -14.55
C HIS A 88 -18.20 -23.44 -15.72
N PRO A 89 -17.71 -22.76 -16.78
CA PRO A 89 -18.55 -22.11 -17.80
C PRO A 89 -19.57 -23.03 -18.48
N THR A 90 -19.26 -24.33 -18.54
CA THR A 90 -20.08 -25.37 -19.17
C THR A 90 -20.81 -26.29 -18.20
N THR A 91 -20.49 -26.30 -16.90
CA THR A 91 -21.12 -27.26 -15.96
C THR A 91 -21.86 -26.60 -14.81
N GLY A 92 -21.68 -25.29 -14.59
CA GLY A 92 -22.39 -24.52 -13.56
C GLY A 92 -22.08 -24.95 -12.12
N LYS A 93 -21.19 -25.92 -11.94
CA LYS A 93 -20.64 -26.30 -10.65
C LYS A 93 -19.68 -25.20 -10.16
N PRO A 94 -19.64 -24.91 -8.85
CA PRO A 94 -18.68 -23.96 -8.29
C PRO A 94 -17.23 -24.37 -8.57
#